data_AF-A0A5K1C5T8-F1
#
_entry.id   AF-A0A5K1C5T8-F1
#
_cell.length_a   1.000
_cell.length_b   1.000
_cell.length_c   1.000
_cell.angle_alpha   90.00
_cell.angle_beta   90.00
_cell.angle_gamma   90.00
#
_symmetry.space_group_name_H-M   'P 1'
#
loop_
_entity.id
_entity.type
_entity.pdbx_description
1 polymer ?
#
loop_
_entity_poly.entity_id
_entity_poly.type
_entity_poly.pdbx_seq_one_letter_code
_entity_poly.pdbx_strand_id
1 'polypeptide(L)' 'MAAVESFMIVHNVAKRHNVGTLVRSATAFGVSELILVGRRDFNTFGSHGSVPHVRFRHFYSLSDARLYLK' A
#
# COMPACT_ATOMS: atom_id res chain seq x y z
N MET A 1 8.12 5.54 -23.71
CA MET A 1 7.07 6.30 -23.00
C MET A 1 7.14 5.86 -21.54
N ALA A 2 7.46 6.77 -20.62
CA ALA A 2 7.48 6.42 -19.20
C ALA A 2 6.05 6.12 -18.76
N ALA A 3 5.82 4.97 -18.13
CA ALA A 3 4.53 4.65 -17.55
C ALA A 3 4.24 5.63 -16.40
N VAL A 4 3.00 6.10 -16.29
CA VAL A 4 2.57 6.91 -15.14
C VAL A 4 2.42 5.97 -13.94
N GLU A 5 3.26 6.14 -12.93
CA GLU A 5 3.15 5.39 -11.69
C GLU A 5 2.00 5.94 -10.85
N SER A 6 1.20 5.05 -10.24
CA SER A 6 0.13 5.44 -9.34
C SER A 6 0.34 4.86 -7.94
N PHE A 7 0.09 5.68 -6.92
CA PHE A 7 0.41 5.34 -5.53
C PHE A 7 -0.84 5.47 -4.66
N MET A 8 -1.03 4.53 -3.73
CA MET A 8 -2.10 4.60 -2.72
C MET A 8 -1.47 4.74 -1.32
N ILE A 9 -1.75 5.83 -0.63
CA ILE A 9 -1.29 6.04 0.76
C ILE A 9 -2.42 5.69 1.72
N VAL A 10 -2.12 4.85 2.71
CA VAL A 10 -3.05 4.48 3.77
C VAL A 10 -2.42 4.80 5.11
N HIS A 11 -2.99 5.76 5.81
CA HIS A 11 -2.50 6.25 7.10
C HIS A 11 -3.37 5.70 8.25
N ASN A 12 -2.72 5.29 9.33
CA ASN A 12 -3.36 4.94 10.61
C ASN A 12 -4.48 3.89 10.49
N VAL A 13 -4.18 2.76 9.83
CA VAL A 13 -5.13 1.66 9.66
C VAL A 13 -5.53 1.08 11.01
N ALA A 14 -6.79 1.26 11.40
CA ALA A 14 -7.31 0.78 12.68
C ALA A 14 -7.46 -0.75 12.74
N LYS A 15 -7.80 -1.41 11.63
CA LYS A 15 -8.05 -2.87 11.58
C LYS A 15 -7.21 -3.52 10.47
N ARG A 16 -6.41 -4.53 10.83
CA ARG A 16 -5.50 -5.27 9.93
C ARG A 16 -6.17 -5.83 8.67
N HIS A 17 -7.42 -6.30 8.76
CA HIS A 17 -8.14 -6.86 7.59
C HIS A 17 -8.53 -5.81 6.55
N ASN A 18 -8.59 -4.53 6.91
CA ASN A 18 -8.88 -3.45 5.94
C ASN A 18 -7.76 -3.36 4.89
N VAL A 19 -6.52 -3.69 5.26
CA VAL A 19 -5.37 -3.68 4.33
C VAL A 19 -5.60 -4.66 3.19
N GLY A 20 -6.09 -5.88 3.47
CA GLY A 20 -6.33 -6.88 2.43
C GLY A 20 -7.33 -6.40 1.37
N THR A 21 -8.44 -5.79 1.79
CA THR A 21 -9.45 -5.24 0.87
C THR A 21 -8.91 -4.07 0.04
N LEU A 22 -8.11 -3.20 0.66
CA LEU A 22 -7.45 -2.08 -0.04
C LEU A 22 -6.47 -2.60 -1.10
N VAL A 23 -5.71 -3.63 -0.77
CA VAL A 23 -4.74 -4.25 -1.68
C VAL A 23 -5.42 -4.86 -2.91
N ARG A 24 -6.55 -5.54 -2.73
CA ARG A 24 -7.31 -6.08 -3.87
C ARG A 24 -7.80 -4.96 -4.79
N SER A 25 -8.30 -3.88 -4.20
CA SER A 25 -8.76 -2.71 -4.98
C SER A 25 -7.59 -2.03 -5.70
N ALA A 26 -6.46 -1.84 -5.01
CA ALA A 26 -5.24 -1.26 -5.56
C ALA A 26 -4.72 -2.06 -6.76
N THR A 27 -4.65 -3.39 -6.65
CA THR A 27 -4.30 -4.25 -7.79
C THR A 27 -5.28 -4.08 -8.96
N ALA A 28 -6.59 -4.06 -8.69
CA ALA A 28 -7.60 -3.92 -9.75
C ALA A 28 -7.51 -2.56 -10.49
N PHE A 29 -7.08 -1.51 -9.80
CA PHE A 29 -6.88 -0.18 -10.40
C PHE A 29 -5.49 0.03 -11.02
N GLY A 30 -4.63 -0.99 -11.02
CA GLY A 30 -3.27 -0.85 -11.55
C GLY A 30 -2.39 0.07 -10.70
N VAL A 31 -2.64 0.15 -9.39
CA VAL A 31 -1.78 0.88 -8.46
C VAL A 31 -0.40 0.24 -8.48
N SER A 32 0.63 1.06 -8.67
CA SER A 32 2.02 0.62 -8.71
C SER A 32 2.53 0.25 -7.32
N GLU A 33 2.16 1.03 -6.30
CA GLU A 33 2.64 0.85 -4.93
C GLU A 33 1.67 1.37 -3.87
N LEU A 34 1.51 0.59 -2.80
CA LEU A 34 0.71 0.90 -1.63
C LEU A 34 1.62 1.27 -0.46
N ILE A 35 1.44 2.48 0.07
CA ILE A 35 2.26 3.08 1.11
C ILE A 35 1.47 3.10 2.42
N LEU A 36 1.89 2.29 3.38
CA LEU A 36 1.32 2.24 4.72
C LEU A 36 2.05 3.24 5.63
N VAL A 37 1.29 4.09 6.32
CA VAL A 37 1.87 5.11 7.21
C VAL A 37 1.32 4.95 8.62
N GLY A 38 2.20 4.81 9.61
CA GLY A 38 1.83 4.69 11.02
C GLY A 38 2.35 3.39 11.66
N ARG A 39 1.56 2.77 12.54
CA ARG A 39 2.01 1.57 13.30
C ARG A 39 2.26 0.37 12.38
N ARG A 40 3.30 -0.43 12.69
CA ARG A 40 3.82 -1.54 11.89
C ARG A 40 2.98 -2.84 11.98
N ASP A 41 1.90 -2.84 12.75
CA ASP A 41 1.11 -4.04 13.09
C ASP A 41 0.14 -4.49 11.97
N PHE A 42 0.37 -4.08 10.73
CA PHE A 42 -0.32 -4.63 9.57
C PHE A 42 0.39 -5.93 9.19
N ASN A 43 -0.34 -7.03 9.09
CA ASN A 43 0.21 -8.14 8.32
C ASN A 43 -0.36 -8.11 6.90
N THR A 44 0.48 -8.55 5.99
CA THR A 44 0.21 -8.78 4.58
C THR A 44 -0.41 -10.17 4.30
N PHE A 45 -0.76 -10.95 5.33
CA PHE A 45 -1.33 -12.29 5.16
C PHE A 45 -2.78 -12.23 4.65
N GLY A 46 -2.92 -12.44 3.34
CA GLY A 46 -4.21 -12.63 2.65
C GLY A 46 -4.11 -13.10 1.20
N SER A 47 -2.91 -13.33 0.65
CA SER A 47 -2.76 -13.87 -0.70
C SER A 47 -2.56 -15.37 -0.65
N HIS A 48 -3.63 -16.13 -0.83
CA HIS A 48 -3.55 -17.51 -1.30
C HIS A 48 -3.05 -17.52 -2.77
N GLY A 49 -1.77 -17.17 -2.95
CA GLY A 49 -0.93 -17.52 -4.11
C GLY A 49 -1.30 -17.02 -5.51
N SER A 50 -2.19 -16.04 -5.70
CA SER A 50 -2.73 -15.78 -7.07
C SER A 50 -3.14 -14.34 -7.40
N VAL A 51 -2.41 -13.32 -6.94
CA VAL A 51 -2.70 -11.93 -7.33
C VAL A 51 -1.39 -11.21 -7.71
N PRO A 52 -1.31 -10.51 -8.86
CA PRO A 52 -0.16 -9.64 -9.15
C PRO A 52 -0.01 -8.64 -8.00
N HIS A 53 1.07 -8.79 -7.25
CA HIS A 53 1.24 -8.12 -5.97
C HIS A 53 1.53 -6.64 -6.18
N VAL A 54 0.63 -5.77 -5.71
CA VAL A 54 0.95 -4.35 -5.50
C VAL A 54 2.19 -4.27 -4.61
N ARG A 55 3.15 -3.41 -4.93
CA ARG A 55 4.32 -3.21 -4.07
C ARG A 55 3.88 -2.59 -2.75
N PHE A 56 4.55 -2.92 -1.65
CA PHE A 56 4.29 -2.33 -0.34
C PHE A 56 5.49 -1.54 0.15
N ARG A 57 5.22 -0.38 0.72
CA ARG A 57 6.19 0.41 1.48
C ARG A 57 5.57 0.87 2.78
N HIS A 58 6.40 1.03 3.80
CA HIS A 58 5.96 1.53 5.09
C HIS A 58 6.77 2.74 5.52
N PHE A 59 6.09 3.71 6.13
CA PHE A 59 6.70 4.82 6.83
C PHE A 59 6.06 4.97 8.22
N TYR A 60 6.83 5.46 9.19
CA TYR A 60 6.27 5.78 10.51
C TYR A 60 5.50 7.10 10.50
N SER A 61 5.88 8.05 9.64
CA SER A 61 5.25 9.37 9.54
C SER A 61 4.83 9.72 8.12
N LEU A 62 3.82 10.60 7.98
CA LEU A 62 3.42 11.14 6.69
C LEU A 62 4.51 12.03 6.08
N SER A 63 5.35 12.64 6.92
CA SER A 63 6.49 13.46 6.49
C SER A 63 7.50 12.63 5.70
N ASP A 64 7.81 11.42 6.15
CA ASP A 64 8.74 10.52 5.45
C ASP A 64 8.14 10.03 4.13
N ALA A 65 6.85 9.70 4.13
CA ALA A 65 6.12 9.34 2.91
C ALA A 65 6.13 10.47 1.88
N ARG A 66 5.96 11.72 2.32
CA ARG A 66 6.04 12.91 1.47
C ARG A 66 7.42 13.09 0.87
N LEU A 67 8.48 12.86 1.64
CA LEU A 67 9.86 12.98 1.13
C LEU A 67 10.15 11.95 0.04
N TYR A 68 9.56 10.76 0.14
CA TYR A 68 9.71 9.70 -0.86
C TYR A 68 8.94 9.98 -2.17
N LEU A 69 7.79 10.65 -2.10
CA LEU A 69 6.91 10.89 -3.25
C LEU A 69 7.23 12.15 -4.07
N LYS A 70 8.20 12.97 -3.62
CA LYS A 70 8.67 14.18 -4.32
C LYS A 70 9.77 13.83 -5.31
#